data_AF-A0A554L950-F1
#
_entry.id   AF-A0A554L950-F1
#
_cell.length_a   1.000
_cell.length_b   1.000
_cell.length_c   1.000
_cell.angle_alpha   90.00
_cell.angle_beta   90.00
_cell.angle_gamma   90.00
#
_symmetry.space_group_name_H-M   'P 1'
#
loop_
_entity.id
_entity.type
_entity.pdbx_description
1 polymer ?
#
loop_
_entity_poly.entity_id
_entity_poly.type
_entity_poly.pdbx_seq_one_letter_code
_entity_poly.pdbx_strand_id
1 'polypeptide(L)'
;MKDGDLISQGDIRSTIPSSAYELIKDGAGGYPGVVAYSGTLSTGAGTLSSKDWKAQITPLPYTGREYNYEYFTGSVPPEVFTNPIYAIDTATINVSQLKNENKKRPDGYFWNYRNGDLSTNSNLNEMTEKIILIVNGNLTIGNNITIEDGVGFFGAIVKGNLTLDPQVSHPNNPSLEGIFLTDGLFSTGAGSSRLYVRGSVIAWGGVALERDLGAGQNSTTASEYFEYAPDLLLTFPRELLRKGKVWREIVP
;
A
#
# COMPACT_ATOMS: atom_id res chain seq x y z
N MET A 1 13.52 -5.69 1.40
CA MET A 1 13.11 -5.56 -0.02
C MET A 1 14.18 -6.18 -0.93
N LYS A 2 13.86 -6.63 -2.15
CA LYS A 2 14.86 -7.13 -3.12
C LYS A 2 14.71 -6.35 -4.42
N ASP A 3 15.77 -5.70 -4.89
CA ASP A 3 15.78 -4.89 -6.12
C ASP A 3 14.69 -3.79 -6.18
N GLY A 4 14.16 -3.39 -5.02
CA GLY A 4 13.06 -2.44 -4.92
C GLY A 4 13.57 -1.05 -4.57
N ASP A 5 13.03 -0.04 -5.25
CA ASP A 5 13.23 1.35 -4.86
C ASP A 5 12.29 1.72 -3.71
N LEU A 6 12.79 2.49 -2.74
CA LEU A 6 11.98 3.02 -1.64
C LEU A 6 11.98 4.54 -1.72
N ILE A 7 10.82 5.12 -2.00
CA ILE A 7 10.66 6.57 -2.13
C ILE A 7 9.69 7.06 -1.07
N SER A 8 10.10 8.04 -0.26
CA SER A 8 9.25 8.70 0.71
C SER A 8 9.42 10.22 0.68
N GLN A 9 8.32 10.95 0.83
CA GLN A 9 8.37 12.40 1.06
C GLN A 9 8.49 12.76 2.55
N GLY A 10 8.35 11.77 3.44
CA GLY A 10 8.51 11.92 4.88
C GLY A 10 9.74 11.19 5.40
N ASP A 11 9.62 10.73 6.63
CA ASP A 11 10.61 9.87 7.27
C ASP A 11 10.52 8.44 6.72
N ILE A 12 11.68 7.80 6.59
CA ILE A 12 11.81 6.35 6.41
C ILE A 12 12.40 5.79 7.69
N ARG A 13 11.66 4.90 8.37
CA ARG A 13 12.13 4.24 9.59
C ARG A 13 12.03 2.73 9.46
N SER A 14 13.14 2.06 9.71
CA SER A 14 13.23 0.61 9.83
C SER A 14 14.04 0.27 11.08
N THR A 15 13.59 -0.74 11.83
CA THR A 15 14.21 -1.15 13.10
C THR A 15 15.11 -2.38 12.92
N ILE A 16 16.00 -2.34 11.91
CA ILE A 16 16.85 -3.49 11.59
C ILE A 16 17.73 -3.84 12.82
N PRO A 17 17.69 -5.09 13.31
CA PRO A 17 18.25 -5.44 14.62
C PRO A 17 19.77 -5.65 14.61
N SER A 18 20.42 -5.69 13.45
CA SER A 18 21.86 -5.96 13.33
C SER A 18 22.48 -5.30 12.11
N SER A 19 23.74 -4.88 12.24
CA SER A 19 24.57 -4.32 11.16
C SER A 19 24.91 -5.32 10.06
N ALA A 20 24.64 -6.61 10.26
CA ALA A 20 24.79 -7.64 9.25
C ALA A 20 23.65 -7.66 8.21
N TYR A 21 22.59 -6.87 8.42
CA TYR A 21 21.38 -6.88 7.60
C TYR A 21 21.17 -5.57 6.86
N GLU A 22 20.47 -5.67 5.74
CA GLU A 22 20.22 -4.58 4.80
C GLU A 22 18.71 -4.40 4.61
N LEU A 23 18.28 -3.13 4.48
CA LEU A 23 16.90 -2.79 4.14
C LEU A 23 16.52 -3.28 2.73
N ILE A 24 17.45 -3.12 1.78
CA ILE A 24 17.31 -3.51 0.37
C ILE A 24 18.43 -4.47 0.01
N LYS A 25 18.05 -5.69 -0.37
CA LYS A 25 18.92 -6.72 -0.93
C LYS A 25 19.12 -6.53 -2.43
N ASP A 26 20.30 -6.92 -2.89
CA ASP A 26 20.64 -6.93 -4.31
C ASP A 26 19.68 -7.83 -5.10
N GLY A 27 19.25 -7.34 -6.26
CA GLY A 27 18.52 -8.10 -7.26
C GLY A 27 19.36 -9.20 -7.92
N ALA A 28 18.75 -9.94 -8.85
CA ALA A 28 19.46 -10.97 -9.60
C ALA A 28 20.63 -10.43 -10.43
N GLY A 29 20.60 -9.13 -10.77
CA GLY A 29 21.68 -8.42 -11.43
C GLY A 29 22.84 -8.00 -10.52
N GLY A 30 22.77 -8.24 -9.21
CA GLY A 30 23.81 -7.84 -8.25
C GLY A 30 23.79 -6.36 -7.85
N TYR A 31 22.67 -5.67 -8.08
CA TYR A 31 22.48 -4.26 -7.71
C TYR A 31 21.26 -4.13 -6.79
N PRO A 32 21.33 -3.29 -5.75
CA PRO A 32 20.17 -2.93 -4.96
C PRO A 32 19.40 -1.77 -5.62
N GLY A 33 18.15 -1.58 -5.21
CA GLY A 33 17.38 -0.37 -5.53
C GLY A 33 17.91 0.88 -4.80
N VAL A 34 17.32 2.03 -5.12
CA VAL A 34 17.66 3.34 -4.57
C VAL A 34 16.65 3.76 -3.51
N VAL A 35 17.14 4.36 -2.41
CA VAL A 35 16.27 5.01 -1.41
C VAL A 35 16.26 6.52 -1.61
N ALA A 36 15.08 7.06 -1.86
CA ALA A 36 14.85 8.50 -1.99
C ALA A 36 13.98 8.99 -0.84
N TYR A 37 14.43 10.00 -0.09
CA TYR A 37 13.72 10.49 1.09
C TYR A 37 13.84 12.01 1.27
N SER A 38 12.82 12.65 1.84
CA SER A 38 12.87 14.10 2.14
C SER A 38 12.93 14.42 3.65
N GLY A 39 12.51 13.49 4.51
CA GLY A 39 12.61 13.58 5.96
C GLY A 39 13.89 12.93 6.52
N THR A 40 13.73 12.12 7.55
CA THR A 40 14.81 11.38 8.21
C THR A 40 14.86 9.94 7.71
N LEU A 41 16.04 9.45 7.37
CA LEU A 41 16.29 8.03 7.10
C LEU A 41 16.93 7.37 8.33
N SER A 42 16.26 6.38 8.90
CA SER A 42 16.77 5.57 10.02
C SER A 42 16.59 4.08 9.72
N THR A 43 17.68 3.32 9.77
CA THR A 43 17.72 1.88 9.49
C THR A 43 18.01 1.04 10.74
N GLY A 44 17.87 1.61 11.95
CA GLY A 44 18.23 0.92 13.19
C GLY A 44 19.72 0.60 13.24
N ALA A 45 20.06 -0.64 13.60
CA ALA A 45 21.45 -1.11 13.63
C ALA A 45 21.96 -1.59 12.26
N GLY A 46 21.06 -1.75 11.26
CA GLY A 46 21.38 -2.25 9.92
C GLY A 46 21.83 -1.19 8.93
N THR A 47 22.18 -1.64 7.72
CA THR A 47 22.55 -0.78 6.58
C THR A 47 21.40 -0.66 5.58
N LEU A 48 21.52 0.30 4.66
CA LEU A 48 20.51 0.53 3.63
C LEU A 48 20.53 -0.57 2.56
N SER A 49 21.70 -0.79 1.96
CA SER A 49 21.95 -1.76 0.91
C SER A 49 23.46 -1.99 0.74
N SER A 50 23.84 -2.96 -0.08
CA SER A 50 25.26 -3.26 -0.38
C SER A 50 26.02 -2.08 -1.00
N LYS A 51 25.31 -1.13 -1.61
CA LYS A 51 25.85 0.07 -2.26
C LYS A 51 25.52 1.37 -1.53
N ASP A 52 24.69 1.32 -0.48
CA ASP A 52 24.17 2.49 0.24
C ASP A 52 23.62 3.59 -0.68
N TRP A 53 22.97 3.18 -1.78
CA TRP A 53 22.37 4.11 -2.75
C TRP A 53 21.19 4.85 -2.14
N LYS A 54 21.44 6.11 -1.79
CA LYS A 54 20.43 7.02 -1.25
C LYS A 54 20.49 8.41 -1.86
N ALA A 55 19.33 9.02 -2.01
CA ALA A 55 19.15 10.41 -2.37
C ALA A 55 18.32 11.08 -1.28
N GLN A 56 18.93 12.03 -0.56
CA GLN A 56 18.16 12.96 0.26
C GLN A 56 17.67 14.07 -0.65
N ILE A 57 16.36 14.26 -0.70
CA ILE A 57 15.75 15.18 -1.62
C ILE A 57 15.15 16.34 -0.83
N THR A 58 15.91 17.44 -0.77
CA THR A 58 15.59 18.64 0.02
C THR A 58 15.85 19.91 -0.80
N PRO A 59 15.00 20.95 -0.65
CA PRO A 59 13.70 20.96 0.02
C PRO A 59 12.65 20.29 -0.89
N LEU A 60 11.81 19.38 -0.34
CA LEU A 60 10.74 18.62 -1.03
C LEU A 60 10.87 18.56 -2.58
N PRO A 61 11.36 17.46 -3.19
CA PRO A 61 11.56 17.41 -4.64
C PRO A 61 10.30 17.60 -5.46
N TYR A 62 9.18 17.21 -4.89
CA TYR A 62 7.98 17.00 -5.66
C TYR A 62 7.20 18.30 -5.74
N THR A 63 7.61 19.15 -6.68
CA THR A 63 6.84 20.32 -7.11
C THR A 63 5.69 19.93 -8.07
N GLY A 64 5.53 18.63 -8.33
CA GLY A 64 4.46 18.08 -9.14
C GLY A 64 3.12 18.05 -8.41
N ARG A 65 2.09 17.53 -9.09
CA ARG A 65 0.75 17.38 -8.51
C ARG A 65 0.72 16.19 -7.56
N GLU A 66 0.52 16.43 -6.26
CA GLU A 66 0.37 15.35 -5.29
C GLU A 66 -0.84 14.47 -5.63
N TYR A 67 -0.59 13.17 -5.75
CA TYR A 67 -1.60 12.15 -5.97
C TYR A 67 -2.00 11.58 -4.60
N ASN A 68 -2.65 12.41 -3.79
CA ASN A 68 -3.08 12.11 -2.42
C ASN A 68 -4.57 11.67 -2.38
N TYR A 69 -5.12 11.45 -1.18
CA TYR A 69 -6.52 11.08 -0.98
C TYR A 69 -7.46 12.01 -1.77
N GLU A 70 -7.33 13.33 -1.58
CA GLU A 70 -8.19 14.34 -2.23
C GLU A 70 -8.14 14.26 -3.76
N TYR A 71 -6.94 14.04 -4.33
CA TYR A 71 -6.78 13.85 -5.78
C TYR A 71 -7.59 12.65 -6.29
N PHE A 72 -7.44 11.49 -5.63
CA PHE A 72 -8.09 10.28 -6.08
C PHE A 72 -9.60 10.33 -5.83
N THR A 73 -10.05 10.83 -4.67
CA THR A 73 -11.49 10.99 -4.41
C THR A 73 -12.15 11.98 -5.34
N GLY A 74 -11.43 12.99 -5.83
CA GLY A 74 -11.93 13.88 -6.89
C GLY A 74 -12.11 13.20 -8.25
N SER A 75 -11.52 12.03 -8.46
CA SER A 75 -11.67 11.22 -9.68
C SER A 75 -12.70 10.08 -9.53
N VAL A 76 -13.07 9.75 -8.30
CA VAL A 76 -14.09 8.74 -7.98
C VAL A 76 -15.47 9.24 -8.42
N PRO A 77 -16.31 8.37 -9.01
CA PRO A 77 -17.69 8.74 -9.33
C PRO A 77 -18.45 9.27 -8.11
N PRO A 78 -19.06 10.47 -8.16
CA PRO A 78 -19.66 11.14 -7.00
C PRO A 78 -20.68 10.28 -6.23
N GLU A 79 -21.40 9.42 -6.94
CA GLU A 79 -22.40 8.53 -6.37
C GLU A 79 -21.82 7.47 -5.42
N VAL A 80 -20.51 7.20 -5.44
CA VAL A 80 -19.82 6.40 -4.40
C VAL A 80 -19.92 7.08 -3.03
N PHE A 81 -19.97 8.41 -2.98
CA PHE A 81 -20.05 9.17 -1.74
C PHE A 81 -21.48 9.57 -1.36
N THR A 82 -22.39 9.70 -2.34
CA THR A 82 -23.76 10.17 -2.08
C THR A 82 -24.78 9.04 -1.97
N ASN A 83 -24.54 7.86 -2.56
CA ASN A 83 -25.43 6.72 -2.43
C ASN A 83 -25.03 5.87 -1.21
N PRO A 84 -25.92 5.71 -0.20
CA PRO A 84 -25.60 5.00 1.04
C PRO A 84 -25.25 3.52 0.84
N ILE A 85 -25.57 2.92 -0.32
CA ILE A 85 -25.22 1.53 -0.62
C ILE A 85 -23.72 1.24 -0.54
N TYR A 86 -22.88 2.23 -0.90
CA TYR A 86 -21.42 2.12 -0.88
C TYR A 86 -20.82 2.47 0.48
N ALA A 87 -21.61 3.08 1.39
CA ALA A 87 -21.13 3.49 2.70
C ALA A 87 -20.89 2.28 3.61
N ILE A 88 -19.88 2.41 4.47
CA ILE A 88 -19.60 1.54 5.60
C ILE A 88 -19.93 2.33 6.87
N ASP A 89 -21.00 1.94 7.54
CA ASP A 89 -21.49 2.66 8.73
C ASP A 89 -20.85 2.16 10.04
N THR A 90 -20.18 1.01 10.01
CA THR A 90 -19.51 0.42 11.17
C THR A 90 -18.01 0.71 11.19
N ALA A 91 -17.43 0.85 12.38
CA ALA A 91 -15.98 1.04 12.53
C ALA A 91 -15.17 -0.25 12.29
N THR A 92 -15.82 -1.41 12.35
CA THR A 92 -15.20 -2.70 12.08
C THR A 92 -16.05 -3.49 11.10
N ILE A 93 -15.41 -4.15 10.15
CA ILE A 93 -16.06 -4.98 9.14
C ILE A 93 -15.36 -6.33 8.98
N ASN A 94 -16.15 -7.32 8.57
CA ASN A 94 -15.62 -8.49 7.89
C ASN A 94 -15.29 -8.06 6.45
N VAL A 95 -14.09 -8.34 5.96
CA VAL A 95 -13.64 -7.95 4.61
C VAL A 95 -14.56 -8.52 3.52
N SER A 96 -15.25 -9.65 3.76
CA SER A 96 -16.24 -10.20 2.82
C SER A 96 -17.42 -9.25 2.56
N GLN A 97 -17.68 -8.27 3.44
CA GLN A 97 -18.71 -7.24 3.24
C GLN A 97 -18.33 -6.23 2.15
N LEU A 98 -17.05 -6.18 1.74
CA LEU A 98 -16.58 -5.31 0.66
C LEU A 98 -17.03 -5.80 -0.71
N LYS A 99 -17.32 -7.10 -0.87
CA LYS A 99 -17.81 -7.71 -2.12
C LYS A 99 -19.32 -7.93 -2.17
N ASN A 100 -20.08 -7.10 -1.48
CA ASN A 100 -21.53 -7.16 -1.57
C ASN A 100 -21.96 -6.79 -3.00
N GLU A 101 -22.66 -7.67 -3.71
CA GLU A 101 -23.12 -7.44 -5.10
C GLU A 101 -23.93 -6.15 -5.27
N ASN A 102 -24.61 -5.71 -4.21
CA ASN A 102 -25.32 -4.41 -4.20
C ASN A 102 -24.37 -3.21 -4.36
N LYS A 103 -23.09 -3.37 -4.02
CA LYS A 103 -22.02 -2.37 -4.16
C LYS A 103 -21.27 -2.46 -5.47
N LYS A 104 -21.59 -3.44 -6.32
CA LYS A 104 -20.94 -3.61 -7.62
C LYS A 104 -21.49 -2.58 -8.60
N ARG A 105 -20.59 -1.82 -9.19
CA ARG A 105 -20.93 -0.84 -10.22
C ARG A 105 -20.86 -1.44 -11.63
N PRO A 106 -21.49 -0.78 -12.62
CA PRO A 106 -21.38 -1.18 -14.03
C PRO A 106 -19.95 -1.20 -14.58
N ASP A 107 -19.01 -0.51 -13.92
CA ASP A 107 -17.58 -0.53 -14.22
C ASP A 107 -16.88 -1.85 -13.81
N GLY A 108 -17.59 -2.72 -13.09
CA GLY A 108 -17.09 -4.03 -12.64
C GLY A 108 -16.39 -4.01 -11.29
N TYR A 109 -16.31 -2.85 -10.62
CA TYR A 109 -15.67 -2.71 -9.32
C TYR A 109 -16.70 -2.65 -8.18
N PHE A 110 -16.30 -3.15 -7.02
CA PHE A 110 -17.01 -3.00 -5.76
C PHE A 110 -16.45 -1.81 -5.00
N TRP A 111 -17.23 -0.74 -4.96
CA TRP A 111 -16.80 0.50 -4.31
C TRP A 111 -17.29 0.54 -2.87
N ASN A 112 -16.40 0.91 -1.96
CA ASN A 112 -16.66 0.97 -0.55
C ASN A 112 -16.11 2.27 0.02
N TYR A 113 -16.93 3.00 0.77
CA TYR A 113 -16.56 4.27 1.36
C TYR A 113 -16.83 4.28 2.86
N ARG A 114 -15.83 4.70 3.64
CA ARG A 114 -15.98 4.98 5.07
C ARG A 114 -15.67 6.44 5.35
N ASN A 115 -16.59 7.11 6.05
CA ASN A 115 -16.31 8.38 6.69
C ASN A 115 -15.95 8.16 8.17
N GLY A 116 -14.67 8.31 8.52
CA GLY A 116 -14.10 7.95 9.81
C GLY A 116 -13.23 6.70 9.75
N ASP A 117 -12.80 6.22 10.91
CA ASP A 117 -11.87 5.11 11.02
C ASP A 117 -12.52 3.76 10.67
N LEU A 118 -11.71 2.84 10.16
CA LEU A 118 -12.10 1.49 9.76
C LEU A 118 -11.07 0.45 10.22
N SER A 119 -11.55 -0.69 10.69
CA SER A 119 -10.76 -1.89 10.94
C SER A 119 -11.35 -3.11 10.26
N THR A 120 -10.52 -4.00 9.75
CA THR A 120 -10.95 -5.30 9.21
C THR A 120 -10.67 -6.43 10.19
N ASN A 121 -11.55 -7.44 10.24
CA ASN A 121 -11.44 -8.55 11.22
C ASN A 121 -11.64 -9.96 10.64
N SER A 122 -11.38 -10.13 9.35
CA SER A 122 -11.44 -11.44 8.69
C SER A 122 -10.49 -11.53 7.50
N ASN A 123 -10.02 -12.74 7.22
CA ASN A 123 -9.23 -12.99 6.02
C ASN A 123 -10.14 -12.91 4.77
N LEU A 124 -9.56 -12.43 3.68
CA LEU A 124 -10.11 -12.57 2.35
C LEU A 124 -9.01 -13.16 1.48
N ASN A 125 -9.21 -14.39 1.00
CA ASN A 125 -8.19 -15.11 0.27
C ASN A 125 -8.63 -15.35 -1.17
N GLU A 126 -7.68 -15.28 -2.11
CA GLU A 126 -7.82 -15.64 -3.52
C GLU A 126 -9.05 -14.99 -4.18
N MET A 127 -9.21 -13.69 -3.95
CA MET A 127 -10.31 -12.89 -4.49
C MET A 127 -10.28 -12.76 -6.02
N THR A 128 -11.42 -12.94 -6.67
CA THR A 128 -11.57 -12.63 -8.12
C THR A 128 -12.19 -11.25 -8.34
N GLU A 129 -12.84 -10.71 -7.32
CA GLU A 129 -13.50 -9.42 -7.34
C GLU A 129 -12.49 -8.27 -7.37
N LYS A 130 -12.92 -7.12 -7.91
CA LYS A 130 -12.13 -5.89 -7.96
C LYS A 130 -12.69 -4.89 -6.97
N ILE A 131 -12.01 -4.71 -5.85
CA ILE A 131 -12.49 -3.92 -4.71
C ILE A 131 -11.71 -2.62 -4.60
N ILE A 132 -12.43 -1.51 -4.46
CA ILE A 132 -11.87 -0.21 -4.07
C ILE A 132 -12.43 0.19 -2.72
N LEU A 133 -11.54 0.42 -1.76
CA LEU A 133 -11.85 0.87 -0.42
C LEU A 133 -11.32 2.30 -0.20
N ILE A 134 -12.23 3.22 0.08
CA ILE A 134 -11.92 4.63 0.35
C ILE A 134 -12.23 4.91 1.81
N VAL A 135 -11.26 5.45 2.55
CA VAL A 135 -11.39 5.73 3.99
C VAL A 135 -11.00 7.17 4.29
N ASN A 136 -11.99 7.99 4.64
CA ASN A 136 -11.80 9.34 5.18
C ASN A 136 -11.49 9.27 6.68
N GLY A 137 -10.37 8.67 7.03
CA GLY A 137 -9.95 8.35 8.40
C GLY A 137 -8.75 7.41 8.38
N ASN A 138 -8.50 6.72 9.50
CA ASN A 138 -7.46 5.69 9.59
C ASN A 138 -8.00 4.32 9.15
N LEU A 139 -7.14 3.52 8.52
CA LEU A 139 -7.42 2.13 8.16
C LEU A 139 -6.51 1.19 8.95
N THR A 140 -7.10 0.21 9.63
CA THR A 140 -6.39 -0.94 10.20
C THR A 140 -6.77 -2.21 9.42
N ILE A 141 -5.78 -2.87 8.82
CA ILE A 141 -5.96 -4.18 8.18
C ILE A 141 -5.57 -5.25 9.20
N GLY A 142 -6.56 -5.95 9.75
CA GLY A 142 -6.34 -6.95 10.81
C GLY A 142 -5.95 -8.34 10.32
N ASN A 143 -6.14 -8.60 9.02
CA ASN A 143 -6.18 -9.95 8.47
C ASN A 143 -5.66 -10.00 7.03
N ASN A 144 -5.32 -11.20 6.57
CA ASN A 144 -4.76 -11.40 5.24
C ASN A 144 -5.77 -11.02 4.15
N ILE A 145 -5.29 -10.35 3.10
CA ILE A 145 -6.04 -10.04 1.89
C ILE A 145 -5.20 -10.51 0.71
N THR A 146 -5.63 -11.57 0.03
CA THR A 146 -4.99 -12.10 -1.18
C THR A 146 -5.99 -12.16 -2.33
N ILE A 147 -5.47 -12.09 -3.56
CA ILE A 147 -6.26 -11.98 -4.79
C ILE A 147 -5.80 -13.02 -5.81
N GLU A 148 -6.67 -13.35 -6.77
CA GLU A 148 -6.30 -14.20 -7.89
C GLU A 148 -5.54 -13.35 -8.93
N ASP A 149 -4.30 -13.76 -9.21
CA ASP A 149 -3.37 -13.07 -10.11
C ASP A 149 -3.98 -12.80 -11.48
N GLY A 150 -3.85 -11.55 -11.94
CA GLY A 150 -4.41 -11.10 -13.23
C GLY A 150 -5.95 -11.03 -13.30
N VAL A 151 -6.68 -11.41 -12.25
CA VAL A 151 -8.15 -11.41 -12.22
C VAL A 151 -8.67 -10.40 -11.20
N GLY A 152 -8.28 -10.59 -9.93
CA GLY A 152 -8.71 -9.77 -8.81
C GLY A 152 -8.01 -8.42 -8.74
N PHE A 153 -8.55 -7.55 -7.89
CA PHE A 153 -7.90 -6.29 -7.55
C PHE A 153 -8.32 -5.84 -6.15
N PHE A 154 -7.38 -5.33 -5.36
CA PHE A 154 -7.68 -4.63 -4.12
C PHE A 154 -6.94 -3.29 -4.10
N GLY A 155 -7.69 -2.20 -3.93
CA GLY A 155 -7.15 -0.86 -3.80
C GLY A 155 -7.65 -0.22 -2.51
N ALA A 156 -6.74 0.33 -1.69
CA ALA A 156 -7.10 1.12 -0.51
C ALA A 156 -6.60 2.56 -0.67
N ILE A 157 -7.47 3.54 -0.46
CA ILE A 157 -7.19 4.98 -0.55
C ILE A 157 -7.59 5.60 0.79
N VAL A 158 -6.60 6.02 1.58
CA VAL A 158 -6.77 6.34 2.99
C VAL A 158 -6.27 7.76 3.26
N LYS A 159 -7.11 8.60 3.90
CA LYS A 159 -6.72 9.97 4.28
C LYS A 159 -5.83 10.02 5.53
N GLY A 160 -6.05 9.11 6.47
CA GLY A 160 -5.27 9.01 7.69
C GLY A 160 -4.06 8.09 7.54
N ASN A 161 -3.77 7.37 8.61
CA ASN A 161 -2.76 6.32 8.64
C ASN A 161 -3.32 4.98 8.15
N LEU A 162 -2.45 4.14 7.60
CA LEU A 162 -2.73 2.75 7.28
C LEU A 162 -1.84 1.86 8.13
N THR A 163 -2.45 1.10 9.03
CA THR A 163 -1.74 0.19 9.94
C THR A 163 -2.10 -1.25 9.64
N LEU A 164 -1.10 -2.11 9.54
CA LEU A 164 -1.28 -3.56 9.48
C LEU A 164 -1.17 -4.15 10.88
N ASP A 165 -2.10 -5.04 11.22
CA ASP A 165 -1.93 -5.87 12.41
C ASP A 165 -0.79 -6.88 12.17
N PRO A 166 0.07 -7.17 13.17
CA PRO A 166 1.11 -8.20 13.07
C PRO A 166 0.60 -9.60 12.66
N GLN A 167 -0.70 -9.88 12.88
CA GLN A 167 -1.36 -11.11 12.41
C GLN A 167 -1.42 -11.21 10.88
N VAL A 168 -1.39 -10.09 10.15
CA VAL A 168 -1.28 -10.08 8.68
C VAL A 168 0.06 -10.66 8.29
N SER A 169 0.12 -11.95 8.03
CA SER A 169 1.38 -12.66 7.90
C SER A 169 1.22 -13.97 7.14
N HIS A 170 2.29 -14.37 6.47
CA HIS A 170 2.38 -15.68 5.85
C HIS A 170 3.87 -16.03 5.64
N PRO A 171 4.30 -17.28 5.91
CA PRO A 171 5.71 -17.64 5.88
C PRO A 171 6.36 -17.50 4.49
N ASN A 172 5.64 -17.89 3.41
CA ASN A 172 6.23 -18.01 2.06
C ASN A 172 5.40 -17.43 0.90
N ASN A 173 4.20 -16.95 1.16
CA ASN A 173 3.25 -16.48 0.15
C ASN A 173 2.81 -15.06 0.52
N PRO A 174 2.22 -14.28 -0.41
CA PRO A 174 1.62 -13.00 -0.07
C PRO A 174 0.60 -13.14 1.05
N SER A 175 0.70 -12.27 2.06
CA SER A 175 -0.31 -12.08 3.09
C SER A 175 -1.19 -10.86 2.82
N LEU A 176 -0.70 -9.95 1.98
CA LEU A 176 -1.38 -8.73 1.58
C LEU A 176 -1.11 -8.46 0.11
N GLU A 177 -2.16 -8.28 -0.67
CA GLU A 177 -2.08 -8.00 -2.10
C GLU A 177 -2.92 -6.80 -2.49
N GLY A 178 -2.36 -5.93 -3.33
CA GLY A 178 -3.08 -4.77 -3.84
C GLY A 178 -2.25 -3.49 -3.96
N ILE A 179 -2.95 -2.38 -4.15
CA ILE A 179 -2.36 -1.04 -4.18
C ILE A 179 -2.90 -0.26 -2.98
N PHE A 180 -1.98 0.22 -2.14
CA PHE A 180 -2.30 0.92 -0.90
C PHE A 180 -1.80 2.35 -0.99
N LEU A 181 -2.69 3.31 -0.82
CA LEU A 181 -2.38 4.72 -0.74
C LEU A 181 -2.83 5.26 0.61
N THR A 182 -1.93 5.99 1.27
CA THR A 182 -2.22 6.66 2.53
C THR A 182 -1.57 8.05 2.54
N ASP A 183 -2.31 9.07 2.96
CA ASP A 183 -1.74 10.41 3.13
C ASP A 183 -0.88 10.49 4.41
N GLY A 184 -1.22 9.68 5.41
CA GLY A 184 -0.45 9.52 6.64
C GLY A 184 0.68 8.49 6.56
N LEU A 185 0.95 7.85 7.69
CA LEU A 185 1.97 6.82 7.87
C LEU A 185 1.43 5.44 7.45
N PHE A 186 2.21 4.70 6.68
CA PHE A 186 2.03 3.25 6.53
C PHE A 186 2.87 2.50 7.56
N SER A 187 2.24 1.76 8.46
CA SER A 187 2.91 0.97 9.51
C SER A 187 2.60 -0.52 9.35
N THR A 188 3.64 -1.34 9.43
CA THR A 188 3.55 -2.81 9.27
C THR A 188 3.17 -3.55 10.56
N GLY A 189 3.12 -2.82 11.69
CA GLY A 189 2.86 -3.33 13.02
C GLY A 189 4.06 -4.10 13.60
N ALA A 190 4.44 -3.80 14.85
CA ALA A 190 5.53 -4.50 15.52
C ALA A 190 5.16 -5.96 15.82
N GLY A 191 5.98 -6.91 15.36
CA GLY A 191 5.72 -8.32 15.59
C GLY A 191 6.79 -9.26 15.04
N SER A 192 6.66 -10.54 15.36
CA SER A 192 7.63 -11.60 15.03
C SER A 192 7.19 -12.51 13.88
N SER A 193 6.24 -12.05 13.06
CA SER A 193 5.67 -12.82 11.94
C SER A 193 6.00 -12.14 10.62
N ARG A 194 6.41 -12.91 9.61
CA ARG A 194 6.82 -12.35 8.32
C ARG A 194 5.63 -11.68 7.61
N LEU A 195 5.84 -10.46 7.12
CA LEU A 195 4.94 -9.79 6.18
C LEU A 195 5.40 -10.03 4.75
N TYR A 196 4.46 -10.42 3.89
CA TYR A 196 4.67 -10.45 2.44
C TYR A 196 3.59 -9.62 1.78
N VAL A 197 3.99 -8.46 1.24
CA VAL A 197 3.14 -7.60 0.42
C VAL A 197 3.47 -7.81 -1.05
N ARG A 198 2.46 -8.12 -1.87
CA ARG A 198 2.58 -8.14 -3.33
C ARG A 198 1.75 -7.00 -3.92
N GLY A 199 2.42 -6.06 -4.58
CA GLY A 199 1.81 -4.83 -5.09
C GLY A 199 2.58 -3.59 -4.69
N SER A 200 1.87 -2.49 -4.41
CA SER A 200 2.47 -1.17 -4.23
C SER A 200 1.92 -0.45 -3.01
N VAL A 201 2.80 0.24 -2.28
CA VAL A 201 2.44 1.10 -1.15
C VAL A 201 2.91 2.52 -1.44
N ILE A 202 2.01 3.48 -1.35
CA ILE A 202 2.25 4.92 -1.48
C ILE A 202 1.85 5.55 -0.15
N ALA A 203 2.82 6.08 0.59
CA ALA A 203 2.59 6.67 1.90
C ALA A 203 3.24 8.05 1.99
N TRP A 204 2.42 9.10 1.89
CA TRP A 204 2.90 10.48 1.86
C TRP A 204 3.48 10.93 3.20
N GLY A 205 2.91 10.46 4.32
CA GLY A 205 3.39 10.72 5.68
C GLY A 205 4.56 9.84 6.12
N GLY A 206 4.98 8.87 5.29
CA GLY A 206 6.13 8.01 5.55
C GLY A 206 5.80 6.53 5.67
N VAL A 207 6.84 5.72 5.88
CA VAL A 207 6.75 4.26 6.03
C VAL A 207 7.49 3.82 7.30
N ALA A 208 6.82 3.00 8.12
CA ALA A 208 7.38 2.36 9.31
C ALA A 208 7.39 0.82 9.15
N LEU A 209 8.60 0.26 9.07
CA LEU A 209 8.87 -1.18 9.05
C LEU A 209 9.33 -1.62 10.44
N GLU A 210 8.49 -2.40 11.11
CA GLU A 210 8.54 -2.63 12.56
C GLU A 210 8.64 -4.11 12.94
N ARG A 211 8.71 -5.02 11.96
CA ARG A 211 8.74 -6.46 12.22
C ARG A 211 10.16 -6.99 12.44
N ASP A 212 10.27 -7.96 13.33
CA ASP A 212 11.52 -8.60 13.72
C ASP A 212 11.31 -10.11 13.96
N LEU A 213 11.77 -10.95 13.04
CA LEU A 213 11.74 -12.42 13.18
C LEU A 213 12.78 -12.98 14.17
N GLY A 214 13.57 -12.11 14.80
CA GLY A 214 14.71 -12.47 15.63
C GLY A 214 15.97 -12.78 14.81
N ALA A 215 17.13 -12.70 15.48
CA ALA A 215 18.45 -12.76 14.84
C ALA A 215 18.68 -14.03 13.98
N GLY A 216 18.15 -15.18 14.38
CA GLY A 216 18.28 -16.41 13.62
C GLY A 216 17.56 -16.33 12.27
N GLN A 217 16.28 -15.96 12.27
CA GLN A 217 15.44 -15.98 11.07
C GLN A 217 15.68 -14.78 10.16
N ASN A 218 15.97 -13.60 10.72
CA ASN A 218 16.32 -12.41 9.93
C ASN A 218 17.57 -12.58 9.07
N SER A 219 18.44 -13.53 9.42
CA SER A 219 19.64 -13.84 8.63
C SER A 219 19.35 -14.49 7.28
N THR A 220 18.23 -15.21 7.18
CA THR A 220 17.85 -15.98 5.98
C THR A 220 16.53 -15.50 5.37
N THR A 221 15.78 -14.66 6.07
CA THR A 221 14.41 -14.30 5.69
C THR A 221 14.14 -12.85 6.07
N ALA A 222 13.69 -12.05 5.11
CA ALA A 222 13.28 -10.67 5.38
C ALA A 222 12.00 -10.66 6.24
N SER A 223 12.00 -9.86 7.32
CA SER A 223 10.83 -9.63 8.17
C SER A 223 9.66 -9.03 7.39
N GLU A 224 9.94 -8.03 6.54
CA GLU A 224 9.00 -7.50 5.56
C GLU A 224 9.54 -7.64 4.14
N TYR A 225 8.72 -8.27 3.29
CA TYR A 225 9.02 -8.50 1.89
C TYR A 225 7.96 -7.83 1.02
N PHE A 226 8.42 -7.01 0.07
CA PHE A 226 7.58 -6.32 -0.90
C PHE A 226 7.97 -6.80 -2.29
N GLU A 227 7.00 -7.33 -3.01
CA GLU A 227 7.13 -7.80 -4.39
C GLU A 227 6.30 -6.91 -5.31
N TYR A 228 6.92 -6.47 -6.41
CA TYR A 228 6.21 -5.70 -7.43
C TYR A 228 5.28 -6.61 -8.26
N ALA A 229 4.01 -6.20 -8.41
CA ALA A 229 2.96 -6.94 -9.10
C ALA A 229 2.42 -6.14 -10.30
N PRO A 230 2.99 -6.30 -11.50
CA PRO A 230 2.60 -5.51 -12.68
C PRO A 230 1.21 -5.85 -13.22
N ASP A 231 0.70 -7.04 -12.94
CA ASP A 231 -0.65 -7.48 -13.29
C ASP A 231 -1.74 -6.62 -12.63
N LEU A 232 -1.48 -6.08 -11.44
CA LEU A 232 -2.41 -5.15 -10.77
C LEU A 232 -2.67 -3.86 -11.57
N LEU A 233 -1.73 -3.47 -12.44
CA LEU A 233 -1.92 -2.31 -13.32
C LEU A 233 -2.93 -2.61 -14.44
N LEU A 234 -3.07 -3.88 -14.84
CA LEU A 234 -4.03 -4.31 -15.86
C LEU A 234 -5.46 -4.38 -15.30
N THR A 235 -5.60 -4.57 -13.99
CA THR A 235 -6.89 -4.61 -13.27
C THR A 235 -7.21 -3.33 -12.52
N PHE A 236 -6.43 -2.26 -12.71
CA PHE A 236 -6.64 -0.95 -12.08
C PHE A 236 -7.86 -0.20 -12.65
N PRO A 237 -8.68 0.48 -11.82
CA PRO A 237 -9.86 1.21 -12.27
C PRO A 237 -9.51 2.38 -13.19
N ARG A 238 -10.22 2.46 -14.32
CA ARG A 238 -10.00 3.49 -15.34
C ARG A 238 -10.37 4.88 -14.85
N GLU A 239 -11.29 4.94 -13.89
CA GLU A 239 -11.74 6.15 -13.21
C GLU A 239 -10.59 6.84 -12.47
N LEU A 240 -9.66 6.06 -11.93
CA LEU A 240 -8.49 6.55 -11.18
C LEU A 240 -7.25 6.75 -12.05
N LEU A 241 -7.29 6.30 -13.31
CA LEU A 241 -6.24 6.61 -14.27
C LEU A 241 -6.26 8.10 -14.57
N ARG A 242 -5.07 8.68 -14.73
CA ARG A 242 -4.93 10.07 -15.18
C ARG A 242 -5.64 10.22 -16.53
N LYS A 243 -6.77 10.91 -16.52
CA LYS A 243 -7.46 11.28 -17.76
C LYS A 243 -6.53 12.17 -18.58
N GLY A 244 -6.15 11.71 -19.76
CA GLY A 244 -5.40 12.52 -20.73
C GLY A 244 -6.19 13.79 -21.04
N LYS A 245 -5.49 14.89 -21.34
CA LYS A 245 -6.16 16.09 -21.85
C LYS A 245 -6.80 15.73 -23.19
N VAL A 246 -8.12 15.64 -23.23
CA VAL A 246 -8.85 15.52 -24.50
C VAL A 246 -8.86 16.91 -25.11
N TRP A 247 -8.08 17.09 -26.18
CA TRP A 247 -8.19 18.30 -26.99
C TRP A 247 -9.55 18.26 -27.69
N ARG A 248 -10.35 19.32 -27.51
CA ARG A 248 -11.63 19.49 -28.19
C ARG A 248 -11.56 20.81 -28.94
N GLU A 249 -11.64 20.75 -30.27
CA GLU A 249 -11.78 21.94 -31.09
C GLU A 249 -13.07 22.66 -30.70
N ILE A 250 -12.96 23.94 -30.38
CA ILE A 250 -14.11 24.83 -30.25
C ILE A 250 -14.21 25.52 -31.61
N VAL A 251 -15.29 25.25 -32.34
CA VAL A 251 -15.53 25.87 -33.65
C VAL A 251 -15.73 27.39 -33.43
N PRO A 252 -15.06 28.26 -34.21
CA PRO A 252 -15.15 29.72 -34.07
C PRO A 252 -16.57 30.28 -34.28
#